data_AF-A0A0H5DRZ1-F1
#
_entry.id   AF-A0A0H5DRZ1-F1
#
_cell.length_a   1.000
_cell.length_b   1.000
_cell.length_c   1.000
_cell.angle_alpha   90.00
_cell.angle_beta   90.00
_cell.angle_gamma   90.00
#
_symmetry.space_group_name_H-M   'P 1'
#
loop_
_entity.id
_entity.type
_entity.pdbx_description
1 polymer ?
#
loop_
_entity_poly.entity_id
_entity_poly.type
_entity_poly.pdbx_seq_one_letter_code
_entity_poly.pdbx_strand_id
1 'polypeptide(L)'
;MHHLPNLLSVSRIFLSLLLFSDQQSVRLLAIFLAGLTDFLDGFLARKLSWISKWGTTLDPIGDKFFVMIGLVCFILEGSVSVLEALLMLSRDFAIVLFAFYLLYKKSLKDYPIRAIFFGKVTTALQLGTFLLLACNMAIPFPVYVVFLCLGILALFELWYTFAFSTVLQKNSSK
;
A
#
# COMPACT_ATOMS: atom_id res chain seq x y z
N MET A 1 18.23 -17.19 -11.31
CA MET A 1 18.13 -16.87 -9.86
C MET A 1 16.95 -15.93 -9.67
N HIS A 2 15.75 -16.45 -9.35
CA HIS A 2 14.47 -15.72 -9.42
C HIS A 2 13.78 -15.49 -8.05
N HIS A 3 14.51 -15.59 -6.93
CA HIS A 3 13.91 -15.67 -5.58
C HIS A 3 14.06 -14.41 -4.71
N LEU A 4 14.83 -13.40 -5.15
CA LEU A 4 15.10 -12.19 -4.37
C LEU A 4 13.84 -11.40 -3.95
N PRO A 5 12.86 -11.13 -4.85
CA PRO A 5 11.65 -10.39 -4.47
C PRO A 5 10.78 -11.16 -3.46
N ASN A 6 10.80 -12.49 -3.55
CA ASN A 6 10.02 -13.34 -2.66
C ASN A 6 10.62 -13.33 -1.24
N LEU A 7 11.95 -13.31 -1.15
CA LEU A 7 12.66 -13.23 0.12
C LEU A 7 12.43 -11.89 0.83
N LEU A 8 12.32 -10.79 0.07
CA LEU A 8 12.04 -9.46 0.60
C LEU A 8 10.59 -9.31 1.08
N SER A 9 9.62 -9.84 0.34
CA SER A 9 8.22 -9.92 0.79
C SER A 9 8.08 -10.75 2.07
N VAL A 10 8.75 -11.91 2.15
CA VAL A 10 8.78 -12.76 3.35
C VAL A 10 9.47 -12.02 4.51
N SER A 11 10.55 -11.29 4.24
CA SER A 11 11.23 -10.50 5.28
C SER A 11 10.29 -9.47 5.90
N ARG A 12 9.43 -8.80 5.13
CA ARG A 12 8.42 -7.85 5.65
C ARG A 12 7.42 -8.51 6.59
N ILE A 13 7.02 -9.76 6.33
CA ILE A 13 6.17 -10.53 7.25
C ILE A 13 6.90 -10.75 8.58
N PHE A 14 8.16 -11.17 8.57
CA PHE A 14 8.94 -11.31 9.79
C PHE A 14 9.17 -9.97 10.52
N LEU A 15 9.45 -8.89 9.77
CA LEU A 15 9.60 -7.54 10.33
C LEU A 15 8.31 -7.04 10.97
N SER A 16 7.14 -7.39 10.43
CA SER A 16 5.85 -7.00 11.02
C SER A 16 5.64 -7.59 12.42
N LEU A 17 6.18 -8.78 12.70
CA LEU A 17 6.12 -9.40 14.03
C LEU A 17 6.95 -8.62 15.06
N LEU A 18 8.03 -7.97 14.63
CA LEU A 18 8.88 -7.14 15.49
C LEU A 18 8.17 -5.86 15.97
N LEU A 19 7.03 -5.48 15.36
CA LEU A 19 6.24 -4.33 15.80
C LEU A 19 5.62 -4.52 17.18
N PHE A 20 5.37 -5.78 17.58
CA PHE A 20 4.88 -6.15 18.92
C PHE A 20 5.98 -6.13 20.00
N SER A 21 7.22 -5.79 19.64
CA SER A 21 8.29 -5.67 20.64
C SER A 21 8.05 -4.45 21.52
N ASP A 22 8.20 -4.61 22.85
CA ASP A 22 8.15 -3.50 23.80
C ASP A 22 9.30 -2.48 23.59
N GLN A 23 10.36 -2.88 22.89
CA GLN A 23 11.51 -2.01 22.63
C GLN A 23 11.25 -1.07 21.45
N GLN A 24 11.14 0.22 21.73
CA GLN A 24 10.98 1.28 20.73
C GLN A 24 12.03 1.20 19.60
N SER A 25 13.29 0.92 19.95
CA SER A 25 14.38 0.80 18.97
C SER A 25 14.15 -0.33 17.96
N VAL A 26 13.62 -1.48 18.42
CA VAL A 26 13.31 -2.63 17.57
C VAL A 26 12.16 -2.31 16.63
N ARG A 27 11.10 -1.65 17.11
CA ARG A 27 9.96 -1.21 16.29
C ARG A 27 10.39 -0.25 15.20
N LEU A 28 11.19 0.77 15.55
CA LEU A 28 11.72 1.74 14.60
C LEU A 28 12.61 1.09 13.55
N LEU A 29 13.49 0.17 13.96
CA LEU A 29 14.33 -0.60 13.05
C LEU A 29 13.46 -1.43 12.08
N ALA A 30 12.42 -2.07 12.59
CA ALA A 30 11.52 -2.89 11.77
C ALA A 30 10.79 -2.06 10.71
N ILE A 31 10.23 -0.90 11.09
CA ILE A 31 9.55 0.01 10.16
C ILE A 31 10.53 0.58 9.14
N PHE A 32 11.73 0.98 9.58
CA PHE A 32 12.76 1.49 8.69
C PHE A 32 13.22 0.44 7.67
N LEU A 33 13.48 -0.79 8.10
CA LEU A 33 13.86 -1.90 7.22
C LEU A 33 12.72 -2.28 6.28
N ALA A 34 11.46 -2.24 6.72
CA ALA A 34 10.30 -2.51 5.87
C ALA A 34 10.20 -1.47 4.73
N GLY A 35 10.36 -0.18 5.04
CA GLY A 35 10.39 0.88 4.02
C GLY A 35 11.61 0.80 3.10
N LEU A 36 12.79 0.46 3.64
CA LEU A 36 14.01 0.32 2.85
C LEU A 36 13.92 -0.86 1.87
N THR A 37 13.36 -1.99 2.32
CA THR A 37 13.19 -3.19 1.48
C THR A 37 12.21 -2.94 0.33
N ASP A 38 11.09 -2.25 0.57
CA ASP A 38 10.15 -1.83 -0.48
C ASP A 38 10.80 -0.90 -1.52
N PHE A 39 11.59 0.08 -1.06
CA PHE A 39 12.31 0.97 -1.96
C PHE A 39 13.35 0.22 -2.81
N LEU A 40 14.08 -0.72 -2.19
CA LEU A 40 15.08 -1.53 -2.88
C LEU A 40 14.45 -2.47 -3.91
N ASP A 41 13.33 -3.12 -3.60
CA ASP A 41 12.56 -3.93 -4.55
C ASP A 41 12.14 -3.09 -5.77
N GLY A 42 11.58 -1.89 -5.52
CA GLY A 42 11.17 -0.97 -6.58
C GLY A 42 12.34 -0.40 -7.41
N PHE A 43 13.53 -0.29 -6.84
CA PHE A 43 14.74 0.15 -7.55
C PHE A 43 15.36 -0.98 -8.38
N LEU A 44 15.48 -2.17 -7.80
CA LEU A 44 16.04 -3.37 -8.44
C LEU A 44 15.16 -3.81 -9.63
N ALA A 45 13.84 -3.79 -9.47
CA ALA A 45 12.90 -4.11 -10.56
C ALA A 45 13.06 -3.18 -11.77
N ARG A 46 13.29 -1.88 -11.52
CA ARG A 46 13.51 -0.88 -12.59
C ARG A 46 14.87 -1.01 -13.25
N LYS A 47 15.93 -1.31 -12.48
CA LYS A 47 17.30 -1.36 -13.00
C LYS A 47 17.63 -2.67 -13.72
N LEU A 48 17.04 -3.78 -13.29
CA LEU A 48 17.39 -5.12 -13.80
C LEU A 48 16.43 -5.64 -14.88
N SER A 49 15.33 -4.94 -15.19
CA SER A 49 14.28 -5.41 -16.11
C SER A 49 13.76 -6.82 -15.79
N TRP A 50 13.94 -7.27 -14.54
CA TRP A 50 13.56 -8.60 -14.08
C TRP A 50 12.10 -8.59 -13.63
N ILE A 51 11.20 -8.69 -14.60
CA ILE A 51 9.75 -8.81 -14.35
C ILE A 51 9.44 -10.30 -14.13
N SER A 52 9.58 -10.76 -12.89
CA SER A 52 9.12 -12.09 -12.48
C SER A 52 7.62 -12.03 -12.15
N LYS A 53 6.77 -12.80 -12.85
CA LYS A 53 5.30 -12.87 -12.60
C LYS A 53 4.93 -13.13 -11.13
N TRP A 54 5.79 -13.86 -10.41
CA TRP A 54 5.61 -14.18 -8.99
C TRP A 54 6.01 -13.02 -8.07
N GLY A 55 7.11 -12.33 -8.40
CA GLY A 55 7.56 -11.15 -7.64
C GLY A 55 6.56 -10.01 -7.69
N THR A 56 5.96 -9.73 -8.85
CA THR A 56 4.97 -8.66 -9.03
C THR A 56 3.68 -8.86 -8.22
N THR A 57 3.37 -10.10 -7.83
CA THR A 57 2.13 -10.43 -7.10
C THR A 57 2.36 -10.53 -5.59
N LEU A 58 3.55 -10.96 -5.16
CA LEU A 58 3.90 -11.11 -3.74
C LEU A 58 4.26 -9.78 -3.08
N ASP A 59 4.83 -8.84 -3.83
CA ASP A 59 5.21 -7.51 -3.34
C ASP A 59 4.05 -6.71 -2.72
N PRO A 60 2.90 -6.58 -3.41
CA PRO A 60 1.74 -5.86 -2.87
C PRO A 60 1.08 -6.60 -1.70
N ILE A 61 1.26 -7.91 -1.62
CA ILE A 61 0.73 -8.73 -0.52
C ILE A 61 1.56 -8.46 0.74
N GLY A 62 2.89 -8.58 0.66
CA GLY A 62 3.79 -8.33 1.78
C GLY A 62 3.66 -6.91 2.37
N ASP A 63 3.50 -5.90 1.51
CA ASP A 63 3.26 -4.51 1.92
C ASP A 63 1.97 -4.37 2.75
N LYS A 64 0.86 -4.90 2.23
CA LYS A 64 -0.44 -4.86 2.94
C LYS A 64 -0.41 -5.63 4.25
N PHE A 65 0.28 -6.77 4.31
CA PHE A 65 0.43 -7.52 5.55
C PHE A 65 1.15 -6.69 6.62
N PHE A 66 2.24 -6.02 6.27
CA PHE A 66 2.97 -5.17 7.21
C PHE A 66 2.08 -4.03 7.73
N VAL A 67 1.35 -3.34 6.84
CA VAL A 67 0.45 -2.25 7.23
C VAL A 67 -0.69 -2.75 8.13
N MET A 68 -1.33 -3.87 7.79
CA MET A 68 -2.41 -4.43 8.60
C MET A 68 -1.93 -4.84 9.99
N ILE A 69 -0.79 -5.53 10.09
CA ILE A 69 -0.23 -5.96 11.37
C ILE A 69 0.19 -4.75 12.22
N GLY A 70 0.80 -3.73 11.61
CA GLY A 70 1.13 -2.48 12.28
C GLY A 70 -0.10 -1.78 12.85
N LEU A 71 -1.17 -1.63 12.07
CA LEU A 71 -2.42 -1.04 12.56
C LEU A 71 -3.02 -1.84 13.70
N VAL A 72 -3.06 -3.17 13.60
CA VAL A 72 -3.57 -4.03 14.69
C VAL A 72 -2.74 -3.84 15.96
N CYS A 73 -1.42 -3.81 15.85
CA CYS A 73 -0.51 -3.57 16.98
C CYS A 73 -0.81 -2.23 17.67
N PHE A 74 -0.89 -1.12 16.90
CA PHE A 74 -1.18 0.20 17.48
C PHE A 74 -2.61 0.35 18.01
N ILE A 75 -3.59 -0.40 17.48
CA ILE A 75 -4.94 -0.46 18.02
C ILE A 75 -4.96 -1.17 19.38
N LEU A 76 -4.26 -2.30 19.50
CA LEU A 76 -4.17 -3.04 20.77
C LEU A 76 -3.47 -2.24 21.86
N GLU A 77 -2.49 -1.41 21.49
CA GLU A 77 -1.82 -0.47 22.39
C GLU A 77 -2.66 0.77 22.74
N GLY A 78 -3.81 0.98 22.07
CA GLY A 78 -4.66 2.15 22.24
C GLY A 78 -4.08 3.45 21.65
N SER A 79 -2.98 3.37 20.89
CA SER A 79 -2.37 4.52 20.22
C SER A 79 -3.16 4.98 18.99
N VAL A 80 -3.95 4.07 18.41
CA VAL A 80 -4.81 4.33 17.25
C VAL A 80 -6.17 3.70 17.50
N SER A 81 -7.25 4.46 17.31
CA SER A 81 -8.61 3.94 17.37
C SER A 81 -8.98 3.18 16.09
N VAL A 82 -10.01 2.33 16.17
CA VAL A 82 -10.52 1.59 15.00
C VAL A 82 -10.93 2.53 13.87
N LEU A 83 -11.51 3.70 14.21
CA LEU A 83 -11.92 4.69 13.22
C LEU A 83 -10.72 5.30 12.50
N GLU A 84 -9.67 5.65 13.22
CA GLU A 84 -8.43 6.20 12.65
C GLU A 84 -7.74 5.18 11.73
N ALA A 85 -7.70 3.91 12.13
CA ALA A 85 -7.19 2.83 11.29
C ALA A 85 -8.01 2.65 10.00
N LEU A 86 -9.34 2.74 10.07
CA LEU A 86 -10.21 2.70 8.89
C LEU A 86 -9.95 3.89 7.95
N LEU A 87 -9.71 5.09 8.50
CA LEU A 87 -9.34 6.27 7.70
C LEU A 87 -7.99 6.07 7.01
N MET A 88 -7.00 5.49 7.69
CA MET A 88 -5.71 5.13 7.08
C MET A 88 -5.84 4.09 5.97
N LEU A 89 -6.80 3.17 6.06
CA LEU A 89 -7.08 2.13 5.06
C LEU A 89 -8.08 2.57 3.97
N SER A 90 -8.59 3.80 4.01
CA SER A 90 -9.60 4.30 3.08
C SER A 90 -9.21 4.13 1.60
N ARG A 91 -7.93 4.34 1.27
CA ARG A 91 -7.37 4.13 -0.07
C ARG A 91 -7.40 2.66 -0.50
N ASP A 92 -7.12 1.73 0.41
CA ASP A 92 -7.17 0.30 0.13
C ASP A 92 -8.60 -0.17 -0.13
N PHE A 93 -9.56 0.31 0.66
CA PHE A 93 -10.98 0.10 0.41
C PHE A 93 -11.42 0.66 -0.94
N ALA A 94 -10.95 1.86 -1.30
CA ALA A 94 -11.21 2.47 -2.60
C ALA A 94 -10.75 1.60 -3.78
N ILE A 95 -9.51 1.09 -3.73
CA ILE A 95 -8.98 0.20 -4.78
C ILE A 95 -9.80 -1.08 -4.87
N VAL A 96 -10.13 -1.71 -3.75
CA VAL A 96 -10.91 -2.95 -3.70
C VAL A 96 -12.32 -2.73 -4.25
N LEU A 97 -12.99 -1.65 -3.82
CA LEU A 97 -14.33 -1.28 -4.30
C LEU A 97 -14.35 -1.06 -5.82
N PHE A 98 -13.33 -0.36 -6.34
CA PHE A 98 -13.19 -0.15 -7.77
C PHE A 98 -12.92 -1.46 -8.53
N ALA A 99 -12.10 -2.35 -7.99
CA ALA A 99 -11.87 -3.67 -8.58
C ALA A 99 -13.18 -4.49 -8.63
N PHE A 100 -14.01 -4.46 -7.59
CA PHE A 100 -15.34 -5.07 -7.59
C PHE A 100 -16.27 -4.46 -8.64
N TYR A 101 -16.23 -3.14 -8.82
CA TYR A 101 -16.99 -2.46 -9.88
C TYR A 101 -16.58 -2.96 -11.29
N LEU A 102 -15.29 -3.11 -11.54
CA LEU A 102 -14.78 -3.63 -12.81
C LEU A 102 -15.13 -5.11 -13.03
N LEU A 103 -15.10 -5.93 -11.96
CA LEU A 103 -15.57 -7.32 -11.98
C LEU A 103 -17.03 -7.38 -12.41
N TYR A 104 -17.88 -6.57 -11.78
CA TYR A 104 -19.31 -6.51 -12.06
C TYR A 104 -19.60 -6.11 -13.52
N LYS A 105 -18.84 -5.15 -14.06
CA LYS A 105 -18.95 -4.75 -15.49
C LYS A 105 -18.28 -5.70 -16.48
N LYS A 106 -17.60 -6.76 -16.02
CA LYS A 106 -16.77 -7.66 -16.86
C LYS A 106 -15.68 -6.96 -17.68
N SER A 107 -15.32 -5.72 -17.33
CA SER A 107 -14.33 -4.90 -18.06
C SER A 107 -12.91 -4.98 -17.47
N LEU A 108 -12.66 -5.93 -16.56
CA LEU A 108 -11.33 -6.10 -15.98
C LEU A 108 -10.23 -6.38 -17.01
N LYS A 109 -10.56 -7.11 -18.07
CA LYS A 109 -9.59 -7.44 -19.14
C LYS A 109 -9.17 -6.20 -19.94
N ASP A 110 -10.03 -5.19 -19.95
CA ASP A 110 -9.84 -3.94 -20.70
C ASP A 110 -9.19 -2.84 -19.87
N TYR A 111 -8.96 -3.08 -18.57
CA TYR A 111 -8.31 -2.12 -17.71
C TYR A 111 -6.79 -2.32 -17.73
N PRO A 112 -6.00 -1.36 -18.26
CA PRO A 112 -4.56 -1.42 -18.11
C PRO A 112 -4.23 -1.24 -16.63
N ILE A 113 -3.72 -2.30 -15.99
CA ILE A 113 -3.22 -2.24 -14.60
C ILE A 113 -2.05 -1.25 -14.59
N ARG A 114 -2.33 0.00 -14.19
CA ARG A 114 -1.35 1.09 -14.12
C ARG A 114 -1.10 1.47 -12.67
N ALA A 115 0.14 1.84 -12.37
CA ALA A 115 0.50 2.34 -11.05
C ALA A 115 -0.18 3.69 -10.78
N ILE A 116 -0.88 3.78 -9.66
CA ILE A 116 -1.60 4.98 -9.17
C ILE A 116 -0.58 5.90 -8.48
N PHE A 117 -0.47 7.16 -8.90
CA PHE A 117 0.50 8.10 -8.32
C PHE A 117 0.16 8.41 -6.86
N PHE A 118 -1.12 8.68 -6.56
CA PHE A 118 -1.57 8.94 -5.19
C PHE A 118 -1.39 7.73 -4.26
N GLY A 119 -1.29 6.51 -4.81
CA GLY A 119 -0.98 5.31 -4.04
C GLY A 119 0.39 5.37 -3.36
N LYS A 120 1.42 5.89 -4.04
CA LYS A 120 2.79 6.00 -3.50
C LYS A 120 2.91 7.05 -2.40
N VAL A 121 2.20 8.16 -2.55
CA VAL A 121 2.16 9.21 -1.52
C VAL A 121 1.51 8.67 -0.25
N THR A 122 0.43 7.90 -0.41
CA THR A 122 -0.29 7.30 0.72
C THR A 122 0.58 6.30 1.49
N THR A 123 1.33 5.42 0.80
CA THR A 123 2.23 4.48 1.47
C THR A 123 3.38 5.18 2.20
N ALA A 124 3.98 6.21 1.59
CA ALA A 124 5.02 6.99 2.24
C ALA A 124 4.52 7.69 3.50
N LEU A 125 3.31 8.26 3.45
CA LEU A 125 2.68 8.87 4.62
C LEU A 125 2.33 7.83 5.69
N GLN A 126 1.83 6.65 5.32
CA GLN A 126 1.54 5.55 6.25
C GLN A 126 2.79 5.08 7.01
N LEU A 127 3.91 4.89 6.31
CA LEU A 127 5.18 4.55 6.96
C LEU A 127 5.66 5.67 7.88
N GLY A 128 5.48 6.94 7.47
CA GLY A 128 5.77 8.10 8.30
C GLY A 128 4.94 8.15 9.58
N THR A 129 3.62 7.91 9.51
CA THR A 129 2.77 7.82 10.70
C THR A 129 3.16 6.66 11.60
N PHE A 130 3.54 5.51 11.04
CA PHE A 130 4.02 4.38 11.85
C PHE A 130 5.30 4.71 12.61
N LEU A 131 6.25 5.44 12.01
CA LEU A 131 7.45 5.89 12.71
C LEU A 131 7.11 6.84 13.88
N LEU A 132 6.18 7.76 13.67
CA LEU A 132 5.73 8.69 14.71
C LEU A 132 4.99 7.94 15.84
N LEU A 133 4.12 7.00 15.50
CA LEU A 133 3.41 6.14 16.47
C LEU A 133 4.38 5.26 17.25
N ALA A 134 5.41 4.69 16.60
CA ALA A 134 6.47 3.93 17.27
C ALA A 134 7.26 4.80 18.27
N CYS A 135 7.34 6.11 18.03
CA CYS A 135 7.89 7.09 18.97
C CYS A 135 6.93 7.52 20.08
N ASN A 136 5.77 6.86 20.22
CA ASN A 136 4.69 7.23 21.15
C ASN A 136 4.20 8.68 20.95
N MET A 137 4.30 9.21 19.72
CA MET A 137 3.78 10.53 19.40
C MET A 137 2.31 10.41 18.98
N ALA A 138 1.44 11.20 19.61
CA ALA A 138 0.05 11.28 19.22
C ALA A 138 -0.07 11.91 17.82
N ILE A 139 -0.81 11.25 16.94
CA ILE A 139 -1.06 11.75 15.58
C ILE A 139 -2.27 12.69 15.63
N PRO A 140 -2.14 13.94 15.14
CA PRO A 140 -3.25 14.87 15.16
C PRO A 140 -4.33 14.44 14.16
N PHE A 141 -5.59 14.57 14.56
CA PHE A 141 -6.75 14.12 13.77
C PHE A 141 -6.75 14.55 12.28
N PRO A 142 -6.31 15.78 11.91
CA PRO A 142 -6.22 16.19 10.51
C PRO A 142 -5.39 15.27 9.61
N VAL A 143 -4.40 14.54 10.14
CA VAL A 143 -3.60 13.58 9.36
C VAL A 143 -4.47 12.42 8.86
N TYR A 144 -5.42 11.95 9.66
CA TYR A 144 -6.36 10.90 9.23
C TYR A 144 -7.35 11.41 8.17
N VAL A 145 -7.72 12.68 8.23
CA VAL A 145 -8.53 13.32 7.17
C VAL A 145 -7.75 13.40 5.86
N VAL A 146 -6.44 13.66 5.90
CA VAL A 146 -5.58 13.62 4.71
C VAL A 146 -5.59 12.22 4.08
N PHE A 147 -5.53 11.15 4.87
CA PHE A 147 -5.64 9.78 4.34
C PHE A 147 -6.97 9.54 3.62
N LEU A 148 -8.08 10.02 4.19
CA LEU A 148 -9.39 9.95 3.55
C LEU A 148 -9.42 10.71 2.22
N CYS A 149 -8.88 11.94 2.19
CA CYS A 149 -8.78 12.74 0.97
C CYS A 149 -7.95 12.03 -0.10
N LEU A 150 -6.83 11.42 0.27
CA LEU A 150 -6.00 10.63 -0.65
C LEU A 150 -6.74 9.39 -1.18
N GLY A 151 -7.53 8.71 -0.34
CA GLY A 151 -8.37 7.61 -0.76
C GLY A 151 -9.42 8.02 -1.80
N ILE A 152 -10.06 9.18 -1.60
CA ILE A 152 -11.01 9.76 -2.56
C ILE A 152 -10.29 10.16 -3.86
N LEU A 153 -9.14 10.82 -3.79
CA LEU A 153 -8.34 11.18 -4.96
C LEU A 153 -7.88 9.95 -5.75
N ALA A 154 -7.54 8.85 -5.06
CA ALA A 154 -7.20 7.59 -5.70
C ALA A 154 -8.40 7.00 -6.48
N LEU A 155 -9.63 7.10 -5.95
CA LEU A 155 -10.84 6.71 -6.71
C LEU A 155 -11.02 7.55 -7.97
N PHE A 156 -10.80 8.86 -7.88
CA PHE A 156 -10.86 9.74 -9.04
C PHE A 156 -9.79 9.38 -10.09
N GLU A 157 -8.55 9.10 -9.67
CA GLU A 157 -7.48 8.67 -10.58
C GLU A 157 -7.80 7.33 -11.26
N LEU A 158 -8.35 6.37 -10.51
CA LEU A 158 -8.79 5.07 -11.03
C LEU A 158 -9.90 5.23 -12.06
N TRP A 159 -10.91 6.03 -11.74
CA TRP A 159 -12.03 6.32 -12.64
C TRP A 159 -11.58 7.03 -13.91
N TYR A 160 -10.74 8.06 -13.78
CA TYR A 160 -10.19 8.79 -14.92
C TYR A 160 -9.41 7.87 -15.86
N THR A 161 -8.57 6.99 -15.30
CA THR A 161 -7.80 6.00 -16.07
C THR A 161 -8.72 5.05 -16.85
N PHE A 162 -9.82 4.59 -16.23
CA PHE A 162 -10.80 3.71 -16.88
C PHE A 162 -11.61 4.43 -17.97
N ALA A 163 -12.04 5.66 -17.71
CA ALA A 163 -12.74 6.47 -18.71
C ALA A 163 -11.85 6.74 -19.93
N PHE A 164 -10.57 7.04 -19.71
CA PHE A 164 -9.61 7.26 -20.78
C PHE A 164 -9.33 5.97 -21.59
N SER A 165 -9.18 4.81 -20.93
CA SER A 165 -8.92 3.55 -21.62
C SER A 165 -10.09 3.09 -22.50
N THR A 166 -11.33 3.27 -22.02
CA THR A 166 -12.54 2.95 -22.78
C THR A 166 -12.73 3.84 -24.01
N VAL A 167 -12.36 5.12 -23.94
CA VAL A 167 -12.37 6.04 -25.10
C VAL A 167 -11.36 5.63 -26.17
N LEU A 168 -10.14 5.23 -25.77
CA LEU A 168 -9.11 4.80 -26.72
C LEU A 168 -9.47 3.48 -27.43
N GLN A 169 -10.03 2.50 -26.72
CA GLN A 169 -10.51 1.27 -27.35
C GLN A 169 -11.61 1.53 -28.38
N LYS A 170 -12.52 2.46 -28.11
CA LYS A 170 -13.61 2.83 -29.03
C LYS A 170 -13.10 3.53 -30.31
N ASN A 171 -12.00 4.27 -30.23
CA ASN A 171 -11.38 4.93 -31.39
C ASN A 171 -10.48 4.02 -32.22
N SER A 172 -9.94 2.93 -31.66
CA SER A 172 -9.14 1.93 -32.41
C SER A 172 -9.99 0.89 -33.15
N SER A 173 -11.31 0.85 -32.93
CA SER A 173 -12.26 -0.08 -33.55
C SER A 173 -13.08 0.57 -34.69
N LYS A 174 -12.78 1.81 -35.06
CA LYS A 174 -13.33 2.52 -36.23
C LYS A 174 -12.23 2.71 -37.26
#